data_AF-A2SSY3-F1
#
_entry.id   AF-A2SSY3-F1
#
_cell.length_a   1.000
_cell.length_b   1.000
_cell.length_c   1.000
_cell.angle_alpha   90.00
_cell.angle_beta   90.00
_cell.angle_gamma   90.00
#
_symmetry.space_group_name_H-M   'P 1'
#
loop_
_entity.id
_entity.type
_entity.pdbx_description
1 polymer ?
#
loop_
_entity_poly.entity_id
_entity_poly.type
_entity_poly.pdbx_seq_one_letter_code
_entity_poly.pdbx_strand_id
1 'polypeptide(L)'
;MLSKITGEVELLERHLSVMRVVARQGPIGIMKLTEELGQPQHRIRYSLRILEQMQYIKATPSGAVATPKAYEMLANFNQDLEKLIMRLASLHQEK
;
A
#
# COMPACT_ATOMS: atom_id res chain seq x y z
N MET A 1 -12.46 18.57 5.62
CA MET A 1 -12.76 17.49 4.67
C MET A 1 -11.52 17.12 3.87
N LEU A 2 -10.91 18.07 3.13
CA LEU A 2 -9.69 17.84 2.36
C LEU A 2 -8.51 17.31 3.19
N SER A 3 -8.30 17.82 4.41
CA SER A 3 -7.27 17.31 5.33
C SER A 3 -7.41 15.84 5.69
N LYS A 4 -8.66 15.33 5.77
CA LYS A 4 -8.91 13.90 5.99
C LYS A 4 -8.46 13.09 4.78
N ILE A 5 -8.78 13.56 3.57
CA ILE A 5 -8.37 12.92 2.31
C ILE A 5 -6.84 12.86 2.22
N THR A 6 -6.14 13.95 2.57
CA THR A 6 -4.67 13.97 2.62
C THR A 6 -4.12 12.87 3.54
N GLY A 7 -4.68 12.72 4.75
CA GLY A 7 -4.26 11.67 5.68
C GLY A 7 -4.53 10.25 5.15
N GLU A 8 -5.64 10.03 4.45
CA GLU A 8 -5.93 8.74 3.79
C GLU A 8 -4.94 8.45 2.66
N VAL A 9 -4.51 9.47 1.90
CA VAL A 9 -3.50 9.33 0.85
C VAL A 9 -2.14 8.95 1.43
N GLU A 10 -1.70 9.59 2.53
CA GLU A 10 -0.47 9.22 3.25
C GLU A 10 -0.53 7.77 3.78
N LEU A 11 -1.71 7.35 4.24
CA LEU A 11 -1.91 5.98 4.70
C LEU A 11 -1.79 4.97 3.54
N LEU A 12 -2.44 5.27 2.41
CA LEU A 12 -2.37 4.47 1.20
C LEU A 12 -0.93 4.37 0.67
N GLU A 13 -0.20 5.48 0.63
CA GLU A 13 1.21 5.52 0.22
C GLU A 13 2.05 4.55 1.04
N ARG A 14 1.89 4.55 2.37
CA ARG A 14 2.59 3.62 3.24
C ARG A 14 2.19 2.17 2.97
N HIS A 15 0.91 1.87 2.80
CA HIS A 15 0.44 0.52 2.49
C HIS A 15 1.00 0.01 1.15
N LEU A 16 0.98 0.85 0.11
CA LEU A 16 1.57 0.54 -1.19
C LEU A 16 3.08 0.30 -1.08
N SER A 17 3.79 1.12 -0.31
CA SER A 17 5.23 0.97 -0.08
C SER A 17 5.56 -0.37 0.56
N VAL A 18 4.82 -0.75 1.61
CA VAL A 18 4.97 -2.06 2.26
C VAL A 18 4.69 -3.20 1.28
N MET A 19 3.57 -3.14 0.56
CA MET A 19 3.17 -4.17 -0.39
C MET A 19 4.17 -4.35 -1.53
N ARG A 20 4.73 -3.25 -2.06
CA ARG A 20 5.77 -3.29 -3.10
C ARG A 20 7.05 -3.96 -2.61
N VAL A 21 7.48 -3.68 -1.38
CA VAL A 21 8.66 -4.36 -0.80
C VAL A 21 8.38 -5.84 -0.62
N VAL A 22 7.23 -6.20 -0.05
CA VAL A 22 6.82 -7.61 0.14
C VAL A 22 6.73 -8.36 -1.20
N ALA A 23 6.23 -7.72 -2.26
CA ALA A 23 6.15 -8.31 -3.60
C ALA A 23 7.53 -8.49 -4.27
N ARG A 24 8.49 -7.60 -4.00
CA ARG A 24 9.84 -7.71 -4.60
C ARG A 24 10.79 -8.61 -3.83
N GLN A 25 10.67 -8.66 -2.51
CA GLN A 25 11.68 -9.25 -1.61
C GLN A 25 11.11 -10.35 -0.70
N GLY A 26 9.83 -10.68 -0.81
CA GLY A 26 9.19 -11.70 0.02
C GLY A 26 9.86 -13.08 -0.13
N PRO A 27 9.90 -13.91 0.95
CA PRO A 27 9.37 -13.65 2.29
C PRO A 27 10.18 -12.62 3.08
N ILE A 28 9.51 -11.63 3.69
CA ILE A 28 10.17 -10.57 4.46
C ILE A 28 9.47 -10.27 5.79
N GLY A 29 10.26 -10.19 6.86
CA GLY A 29 9.78 -9.90 8.21
C GLY A 29 9.62 -8.41 8.51
N ILE A 30 8.86 -8.10 9.57
CA ILE A 30 8.57 -6.72 9.99
C ILE A 30 9.82 -5.88 10.32
N MET A 31 10.87 -6.51 10.87
CA MET A 31 12.10 -5.79 11.22
C MET A 31 12.83 -5.30 9.96
N LYS A 32 13.02 -6.17 8.97
CA LYS A 32 13.62 -5.80 7.67
C LYS A 32 12.76 -4.77 6.94
N LEU A 33 11.44 -4.91 6.96
CA LEU A 33 10.54 -3.89 6.37
C LEU A 33 10.68 -2.50 7.04
N THR A 34 10.91 -2.47 8.36
CA THR A 34 11.13 -1.22 9.11
C THR A 34 12.45 -0.57 8.69
N GLU A 35 13.50 -1.36 8.53
CA GLU A 35 14.82 -0.93 8.05
C GLU A 35 14.76 -0.40 6.61
N GLU A 36 14.20 -1.19 5.68
CA GLU A 36 14.10 -0.85 4.25
C GLU A 36 13.25 0.40 3.99
N LEU A 37 12.19 0.63 4.78
CA LEU A 37 11.25 1.73 4.57
C LEU A 37 11.49 2.94 5.49
N GLY A 38 12.37 2.81 6.49
CA GLY A 38 12.61 3.86 7.49
C GLY A 38 11.37 4.26 8.30
N GLN A 39 10.34 3.41 8.35
CA GLN A 39 9.06 3.70 9.02
C GLN A 39 8.99 2.99 10.38
N PRO A 40 8.34 3.60 11.40
CA PRO A 40 8.18 2.96 12.70
C PRO A 40 7.51 1.58 12.63
N GLN A 41 7.98 0.64 13.46
CA GLN A 41 7.51 -0.75 13.46
C GLN A 41 5.97 -0.87 13.60
N HIS A 42 5.35 -0.09 14.49
CA HIS A 42 3.89 -0.12 14.68
C HIS A 42 3.13 0.31 13.41
N ARG A 43 3.71 1.22 12.61
CA ARG A 43 3.15 1.66 11.33
C ARG A 43 3.28 0.59 10.25
N ILE A 44 4.41 -0.11 10.20
CA ILE A 44 4.59 -1.26 9.30
C ILE A 44 3.62 -2.38 9.69
N ARG A 45 3.52 -2.69 10.99
CA ARG A 45 2.58 -3.71 11.51
C ARG A 45 1.15 -3.44 11.10
N TYR A 46 0.69 -2.18 11.26
CA TYR A 46 -0.64 -1.79 10.85
C TYR A 46 -0.86 -2.02 9.35
N SER A 47 0.12 -1.65 8.52
CA SER A 47 0.05 -1.86 7.06
C SER A 47 -0.02 -3.34 6.70
N LEU A 48 0.83 -4.18 7.29
CA LEU A 48 0.80 -5.63 7.08
C LEU A 48 -0.57 -6.22 7.42
N ARG A 49 -1.16 -5.82 8.56
CA ARG A 49 -2.50 -6.26 8.96
C ARG A 49 -3.55 -5.90 7.92
N ILE A 50 -3.59 -4.64 7.47
CA ILE A 50 -4.59 -4.20 6.48
C ILE A 50 -4.40 -4.94 5.15
N LEU A 51 -3.16 -5.07 4.68
CA LEU A 51 -2.85 -5.77 3.43
C LEU A 51 -3.22 -7.26 3.49
N GLU A 52 -3.02 -7.91 4.64
CA GLU A 52 -3.41 -9.30 4.86
C GLU A 52 -4.94 -9.45 4.90
N GLN A 53 -5.65 -8.54 5.57
CA GLN A 53 -7.12 -8.51 5.55
C GLN A 53 -7.66 -8.36 4.12
N MET A 54 -7.01 -7.54 3.29
CA MET A 54 -7.36 -7.36 1.88
C MET A 54 -6.89 -8.50 0.97
N GLN A 55 -6.21 -9.51 1.51
CA GLN A 55 -5.66 -10.68 0.81
C GLN A 55 -4.57 -10.33 -0.22
N TYR A 56 -3.91 -9.19 -0.05
CA TYR A 56 -2.76 -8.80 -0.88
C TYR A 56 -1.46 -9.45 -0.40
N ILE A 57 -1.37 -9.75 0.89
CA ILE A 57 -0.24 -10.50 1.45
C ILE A 57 -0.75 -11.66 2.29
N LYS A 58 0.15 -12.60 2.58
CA LYS A 58 -0.05 -13.69 3.52
C LYS A 58 1.11 -13.72 4.51
N ALA A 59 0.82 -13.76 5.81
CA ALA A 59 1.84 -14.01 6.82
C ALA A 59 2.31 -15.47 6.77
N THR A 60 3.63 -15.66 6.89
CA THR A 60 4.25 -16.99 7.00
C THR A 60 5.31 -16.97 8.11
N PRO A 61 5.78 -18.13 8.61
CA PRO A 61 6.85 -18.19 9.61
C PRO A 61 8.15 -17.48 9.17
N SER A 62 8.44 -17.40 7.87
CA SER A 62 9.62 -16.73 7.32
C SER A 62 9.39 -15.25 6.96
N GLY A 63 8.17 -14.74 7.12
CA GLY A 63 7.82 -13.35 6.78
C GLY A 63 6.57 -13.27 5.90
N ALA A 64 6.18 -12.03 5.57
CA ALA A 64 5.07 -11.80 4.66
C ALA A 64 5.47 -12.12 3.21
N VAL A 65 4.55 -12.73 2.47
CA VAL A 65 4.66 -12.96 1.02
C VAL A 65 3.50 -12.29 0.30
N ALA A 66 3.74 -11.77 -0.90
CA ALA A 66 2.68 -11.21 -1.73
C ALA A 66 1.85 -12.33 -2.36
N THR A 67 0.54 -12.12 -2.47
CA THR A 67 -0.38 -13.03 -3.15
C THR A 67 -0.48 -12.67 -4.65
N PRO A 68 -1.01 -13.57 -5.50
CA PRO A 68 -1.31 -13.24 -6.89
C PRO A 68 -2.17 -11.96 -7.05
N LYS A 69 -3.11 -11.75 -6.12
CA LYS A 69 -3.98 -10.56 -6.07
C LYS A 69 -3.18 -9.26 -5.91
N ALA A 70 -2.08 -9.27 -5.14
CA ALA A 70 -1.23 -8.09 -5.02
C ALA A 70 -0.50 -7.76 -6.32
N TYR A 71 0.01 -8.77 -7.03
CA TYR A 71 0.67 -8.55 -8.32
C TYR A 71 -0.30 -8.01 -9.36
N GLU A 72 -1.52 -8.55 -9.42
CA GLU A 72 -2.58 -8.04 -10.30
C GLU A 72 -2.94 -6.58 -9.97
N MET A 73 -3.14 -6.26 -8.69
CA MET A 73 -3.44 -4.89 -8.28
C MET A 73 -2.28 -3.93 -8.61
N LEU A 74 -1.03 -4.32 -8.33
CA LEU A 74 0.14 -3.50 -8.64
C LEU A 74 0.32 -3.28 -10.15
N ALA A 75 -0.01 -4.27 -10.99
CA ALA A 75 0.03 -4.15 -12.44
C ALA A 75 -1.01 -3.15 -12.97
N ASN A 76 -2.19 -3.10 -12.35
CA ASN A 76 -3.28 -2.21 -12.74
C ASN A 76 -3.25 -0.84 -12.04
N PHE A 77 -2.40 -0.69 -11.01
CA PHE A 77 -2.40 0.47 -10.11
C PHE A 77 -2.27 1.82 -10.85
N ASN A 78 -1.37 1.92 -11.83
CA ASN A 78 -1.17 3.18 -12.56
C ASN A 78 -2.44 3.61 -13.32
N GLN A 79 -3.12 2.66 -13.97
CA GLN A 79 -4.35 2.94 -14.70
C GLN A 79 -5.48 3.38 -13.76
N ASP A 80 -5.59 2.73 -12.60
CA ASP A 80 -6.60 3.09 -11.60
C ASP A 80 -6.30 4.44 -10.93
N LEU A 81 -5.02 4.75 -10.72
CA LEU A 81 -4.58 6.05 -10.21
C LEU A 81 -4.87 7.17 -11.21
N GLU A 82 -4.61 6.98 -12.51
CA GLU A 82 -4.94 7.95 -13.56
C GLU A 82 -6.44 8.28 -13.58
N LYS A 83 -7.30 7.25 -13.49
CA LYS A 83 -8.76 7.45 -13.39
C LYS A 83 -9.14 8.28 -12.17
N LEU A 84 -8.49 8.04 -11.02
CA LEU A 84 -8.74 8.79 -9.80
C LEU A 84 -8.28 10.25 -9.94
N ILE A 85 -7.10 10.49 -10.50
CA ILE A 85 -6.57 11.84 -10.77
C ILE A 85 -7.53 12.62 -11.67
N MET A 86 -8.01 12.03 -12.77
CA MET A 86 -8.97 12.68 -13.66
C MET A 86 -10.27 13.08 -12.94
N ARG A 87 -10.80 12.19 -12.09
CA ARG A 87 -12.00 12.49 -11.28
C ARG A 87 -11.76 13.64 -10.31
N LEU A 88 -10.63 13.63 -9.60
CA LEU A 88 -10.28 14.71 -8.67
C LEU A 88 -10.05 16.04 -9.40
N ALA A 89 -9.39 16.02 -10.57
CA ALA A 89 -9.16 17.20 -11.39
C ALA A 89 -10.47 17.82 -11.90
N SER A 90 -11.49 17.01 -12.21
CA SER A 90 -12.81 17.54 -12.60
C SER A 90 -13.51 18.35 -11.51
N LEU A 91 -13.15 18.17 -10.23
CA LEU A 91 -13.68 18.99 -9.14
C LEU A 91 -13.17 20.43 -9.16
N HIS A 92 -12.05 20.70 -9.86
CA HIS A 92 -11.53 22.05 -10.04
C HIS A 92 -12.29 22.82 -11.12
N GLN A 93 -13.02 22.12 -11.99
CA GLN A 93 -13.86 22.73 -13.02
C GLN A 93 -15.25 23.00 -12.45
N GLU A 94 -15.35 23.97 -11.55
CA GLU A 94 -16.60 24.71 -11.39
C GLU A 94 -16.70 25.69 -12.56
N LYS A 95 -17.78 25.55 -13.34
CA LYS A 95 -18.28 26.64 -14.18
C LYS A 95 -18.78 27.78 -13.29
#